data_AF-A0A353CTG8-F1
#
_entry.id   AF-A0A353CTG8-F1
#
_cell.length_a   1.000
_cell.length_b   1.000
_cell.length_c   1.000
_cell.angle_alpha   90.00
_cell.angle_beta   90.00
_cell.angle_gamma   90.00
#
_symmetry.space_group_name_H-M   'P 1'
#
loop_
_entity.id
_entity.type
_entity.pdbx_description
1 polymer ?
#
loop_
_entity_poly.entity_id
_entity_poly.type
_entity_poly.pdbx_seq_one_letter_code
_entity_poly.pdbx_strand_id
1 'polypeptide(L)' 'MSLEKFETLEIEPLIAPGPAEPRDSSRLIRLDRGSGAVGHARFR' A
#
# COMPACT_ATOMS: atom_id res chain seq x y z
N MET A 1 12.68 6.24 19.57
CA MET A 1 11.95 6.97 18.50
C MET A 1 12.29 6.33 17.16
N SER A 2 11.32 5.67 16.51
CA SER A 2 11.51 4.98 15.21
C SER A 2 10.61 5.53 14.11
N LEU A 3 9.54 6.25 14.48
CA LEU A 3 8.52 6.72 13.55
C LEU A 3 8.87 8.09 12.95
N GLU A 4 9.74 8.86 13.59
CA GLU A 4 10.22 10.18 13.14
C GLU A 4 10.81 10.15 11.72
N LYS A 5 11.41 9.03 11.32
CA LYS A 5 11.97 8.83 9.97
C LYS A 5 10.92 8.79 8.85
N PHE A 6 9.63 8.69 9.21
CA PHE A 6 8.53 8.56 8.27
C PHE A 6 7.58 9.77 8.29
N GLU A 7 7.88 10.80 9.11
CA GLU A 7 7.05 12.01 9.24
C GLU A 7 7.02 12.87 7.98
N THR A 8 8.05 12.76 7.14
CA THR A 8 8.13 13.47 5.85
C THR A 8 7.41 12.75 4.71
N LEU A 9 6.79 11.60 4.98
CA LEU A 9 5.91 10.97 3.99
C LEU A 9 4.66 11.85 3.87
N GLU A 10 4.58 12.58 2.77
CA GLU A 10 3.37 13.30 2.36
C GLU A 10 2.29 12.29 1.97
N ILE A 11 1.60 11.75 2.98
CA ILE A 11 0.42 10.94 2.78
C ILE A 11 -0.78 11.90 2.75
N GLU A 12 -1.02 12.55 1.60
CA GLU A 12 -2.34 13.13 1.36
C GLU A 12 -3.38 12.02 1.56
N PRO A 13 -4.50 12.24 2.27
CA PRO A 13 -5.30 11.14 2.77
C PRO A 13 -6.01 10.42 1.62
N LEU A 14 -5.39 9.33 1.14
CA LEU A 14 -6.00 8.32 0.26
C LEU A 14 -6.77 7.28 1.08
N ILE A 15 -7.34 7.69 2.21
CA ILE A 15 -8.14 6.81 3.06
C ILE A 15 -9.44 6.55 2.31
N ALA A 16 -9.62 5.32 1.85
CA ALA A 16 -10.83 4.93 1.16
C ALA A 16 -12.04 5.10 2.11
N PRO A 17 -13.14 5.73 1.65
CA PRO A 17 -14.34 5.90 2.47
C PRO A 17 -15.09 4.57 2.72
N GLY A 18 -14.73 3.51 1.99
CA GLY A 18 -15.31 2.18 2.12
C GLY A 18 -14.49 1.13 1.38
N PRO A 19 -14.82 -0.16 1.53
CA PRO A 19 -14.13 -1.24 0.84
C PRO A 19 -14.40 -1.22 -0.67
N ALA A 20 -13.47 -1.73 -1.46
CA ALA A 20 -13.70 -1.99 -2.88
C ALA A 20 -14.75 -3.10 -3.07
N GLU A 21 -15.50 -3.03 -4.17
CA GLU A 21 -16.49 -4.05 -4.60
C GLU A 21 -16.30 -4.35 -6.10
N PRO A 22 -16.05 -5.61 -6.51
CA PRO A 22 -15.87 -6.81 -5.67
C PRO A 22 -14.71 -6.71 -4.68
N ARG A 23 -14.77 -7.45 -3.56
CA ARG A 23 -13.77 -7.34 -2.47
C ARG A 23 -12.32 -7.60 -2.91
N ASP A 24 -12.13 -8.44 -3.93
CA ASP A 24 -10.83 -8.81 -4.51
C ASP A 24 -10.31 -7.82 -5.57
N SER A 25 -11.07 -6.76 -5.86
CA SER A 25 -10.69 -5.71 -6.80
C SER A 25 -9.71 -4.68 -6.22
N SER A 26 -9.42 -4.77 -4.91
CA SER A 26 -8.43 -3.93 -4.24
C SER A 26 -7.03 -4.12 -4.85
N ARG A 27 -6.24 -3.04 -4.84
CA ARG A 27 -4.85 -3.08 -5.32
C ARG A 27 -4.01 -3.91 -4.36
N LEU A 28 -3.10 -4.69 -4.92
CA LEU A 28 -2.10 -5.46 -4.18
C LEU A 28 -0.70 -4.96 -4.58
N ILE A 29 0.05 -4.42 -3.63
CA ILE A 29 1.49 -4.17 -3.78
C ILE A 29 2.23 -5.41 -3.30
N ARG A 30 3.08 -5.98 -4.15
CA ARG A 30 3.97 -7.09 -3.82
C ARG A 30 5.38 -6.54 -3.59
N LEU A 31 5.98 -6.92 -2.47
CA LEU A 31 7.33 -6.51 -2.09
C LEU A 31 8.19 -7.76 -1.89
N ASP A 32 9.22 -7.91 -2.70
CA ASP A 32 10.26 -8.90 -2.43
C ASP A 32 11.23 -8.34 -1.39
N ARG A 33 11.36 -9.01 -0.25
CA ARG A 33 12.15 -8.50 0.89
C ARG A 33 13.66 -8.62 0.69
N GLY A 34 14.12 -9.51 -0.19
CA GLY A 34 15.55 -9.71 -0.42
C GLY A 34 16.13 -8.69 -1.39
N SER A 35 15.41 -8.44 -2.48
CA SER A 35 15.81 -7.54 -3.57
C SER A 35 15.22 -6.14 -3.44
N GLY A 36 14.15 -5.97 -2.65
CA GLY A 36 13.37 -4.73 -2.63
C GLY A 36 12.49 -4.53 -3.86
N ALA A 37 12.35 -5.54 -4.73
CA ALA A 37 11.53 -5.42 -5.93
C ALA A 37 10.06 -5.15 -5.58
N VAL A 38 9.45 -4.22 -6.34
CA VAL A 38 8.06 -3.80 -6.16
C VAL A 38 7.25 -4.25 -7.38
N GLY A 39 6.15 -4.95 -7.12
CA GLY A 39 5.17 -5.36 -8.12
C GLY A 39 3.78 -4.82 -7.80
N HIS A 40 2.96 -4.64 -8.83
CA HIS A 40 1.57 -4.21 -8.70
C HIS A 40 0.62 -5.27 -9.27
N ALA A 41 -0.43 -5.57 -8.52
CA ALA A 41 -1.45 -6.55 -8.88
C ALA A 41 -2.82 -6.14 -8.30
N ARG A 42 -3.81 -7.04 -8.44
CA ARG A 42 -5.06 -7.06 -7.66
C ARG A 42 -5.10 -8.35 -6.85
N PHE A 43 -6.05 -8.48 -5.93
CA PHE A 43 -6.19 -9.68 -5.10
C PHE A 43 -6.76 -10.89 -5.84
N ARG A 44 -7.55 -10.65 -6.88
CA ARG A 44 -8.02 -11.68 -7.82
C ARG A 44 -6.92 -12.24 -8.72
#